data_AF-A0A6A4W100-F1
#
_entry.id   AF-A0A6A4W100-F1
#
_cell.length_a   1.000
_cell.length_b   1.000
_cell.length_c   1.000
_cell.angle_alpha   90.00
_cell.angle_beta   90.00
_cell.angle_gamma   90.00
#
_symmetry.space_group_name_H-M   'P 1'
#
loop_
_entity.id
_entity.type
_entity.pdbx_description
1 polymer ?
#
loop_
_entity_poly.entity_id
_entity_poly.type
_entity_poly.pdbx_seq_one_letter_code
_entity_poly.pdbx_strand_id
1 'polypeptide(L)'
;MRLAIVLLTASLAVSAHAFSCFSCKSSSAIKGGVSIKNLDLPCAKFNGSSEYKQTCPEGFFGCVKITDPEDSTNVARGCVQEAEMGCKEGDPNCYCAVDLCNGSERGWPSAALLLSAVIAALLGGR
;
A
#
# COMPACT_ATOMS: atom_id res chain seq x y z
N MET A 1 1.81 -10.60 54.92
CA MET A 1 1.48 -10.93 53.52
C MET A 1 2.13 -9.89 52.63
N ARG A 2 3.21 -10.25 51.92
CA ARG A 2 3.97 -9.32 51.07
C ARG A 2 3.50 -9.48 49.64
N LEU A 3 2.95 -8.40 49.06
CA LEU A 3 2.61 -8.28 47.65
C LEU A 3 3.87 -8.52 46.80
N ALA A 4 3.89 -9.59 46.03
CA ALA A 4 4.90 -9.80 44.99
C ALA A 4 4.42 -9.09 43.72
N ILE A 5 5.13 -8.02 43.35
CA ILE A 5 4.87 -7.21 42.16
C ILE A 5 5.23 -8.03 40.92
N VAL A 6 4.25 -8.11 40.02
CA VAL A 6 4.30 -8.73 38.70
C VAL A 6 5.28 -7.98 37.81
N LEU A 7 6.36 -8.63 37.37
CA LEU A 7 7.21 -8.15 36.27
C LEU A 7 6.99 -9.07 35.06
N LEU A 8 5.96 -8.75 34.27
CA LEU A 8 5.78 -9.27 32.92
C LEU A 8 6.70 -8.47 31.99
N THR A 9 7.92 -8.95 31.80
CA THR A 9 8.83 -8.44 30.77
C THR A 9 8.31 -8.88 29.40
N ALA A 10 7.43 -8.09 28.81
CA ALA A 10 7.04 -8.23 27.42
C ALA A 10 8.22 -7.79 26.53
N SER A 11 9.03 -8.76 26.12
CA SER A 11 10.09 -8.56 25.14
C SER A 11 9.48 -8.09 23.82
N LEU A 12 9.64 -6.80 23.51
CA LEU A 12 9.39 -6.25 22.18
C LEU A 12 10.45 -6.82 21.23
N ALA A 13 10.20 -8.01 20.70
CA ALA A 13 10.91 -8.48 19.52
C ALA A 13 10.52 -7.53 18.38
N VAL A 14 11.36 -6.53 18.12
CA VAL A 14 11.34 -5.78 16.86
C VAL A 14 11.77 -6.77 15.79
N SER A 15 10.82 -7.52 15.27
CA SER A 15 11.05 -8.26 14.04
C SER A 15 11.26 -7.23 12.94
N ALA A 16 12.48 -7.19 12.39
CA ALA A 16 12.79 -6.46 11.17
C ALA A 16 12.03 -7.13 10.02
N HIS A 17 10.73 -6.83 9.91
CA HIS A 17 9.91 -7.29 8.80
C HIS A 17 10.39 -6.57 7.55
N ALA A 18 10.83 -7.34 6.56
CA ALA A 18 11.21 -6.81 5.27
C ALA A 18 9.97 -6.26 4.57
N PHE A 19 9.89 -4.93 4.46
CA PHE A 19 8.76 -4.21 3.88
C PHE A 19 8.52 -4.68 2.45
N SER A 20 7.27 -4.97 2.10
CA SER A 20 6.93 -5.58 0.81
C SER A 20 5.77 -4.85 0.13
N CYS A 21 5.85 -4.72 -1.19
CA CYS A 21 4.82 -4.11 -2.03
C CYS A 21 4.43 -5.03 -3.18
N PHE A 22 3.28 -4.75 -3.80
CA PHE A 22 3.01 -5.32 -5.12
C PHE A 22 3.78 -4.58 -6.20
N SER A 23 4.21 -5.33 -7.22
CA SER A 23 5.09 -4.87 -8.28
C SER A 23 4.57 -5.36 -9.62
N CYS A 24 4.22 -4.43 -10.51
CA CYS A 24 3.88 -4.71 -11.90
C CYS A 24 4.05 -3.45 -12.75
N LYS A 25 4.17 -3.62 -14.07
CA LYS A 25 4.17 -2.51 -15.04
C LYS A 25 3.19 -2.79 -16.16
N SER A 26 2.52 -1.75 -16.65
CA SER A 26 1.90 -1.81 -17.98
C SER A 26 2.97 -1.62 -19.09
N SER A 27 2.68 -2.11 -20.29
CA SER A 27 3.58 -2.04 -21.45
C SER A 27 3.80 -0.60 -21.95
N SER A 28 2.84 0.28 -21.70
CA SER A 28 2.86 1.68 -22.12
C SER A 28 3.58 2.55 -21.09
N ALA A 29 4.26 3.61 -21.57
CA ALA A 29 4.78 4.64 -20.68
C ALA A 29 3.61 5.37 -20.02
N ILE A 30 3.69 5.60 -18.70
CA ILE A 30 2.70 6.40 -17.96
C ILE A 30 3.21 7.83 -17.90
N LYS A 31 2.44 8.78 -18.43
CA LYS A 31 2.81 10.20 -18.38
C LYS A 31 2.79 10.71 -16.94
N GLY A 32 3.87 11.40 -16.54
CA GLY A 32 3.99 11.99 -15.19
C GLY A 32 4.24 10.99 -14.05
N GLY A 33 4.45 9.71 -14.35
CA GLY A 33 4.74 8.69 -13.35
C GLY A 33 6.22 8.66 -12.93
N VAL A 34 6.46 8.23 -11.68
CA VAL A 34 7.82 7.93 -11.20
C VAL A 34 8.35 6.66 -11.87
N SER A 35 9.64 6.64 -12.22
CA SER A 35 10.28 5.44 -12.76
C SER A 35 10.45 4.36 -11.68
N ILE A 36 9.67 3.29 -11.80
CA ILE A 36 9.80 2.10 -10.95
C ILE A 36 10.74 1.11 -11.67
N LYS A 37 11.82 0.71 -11.00
CA LYS A 37 12.79 -0.27 -11.50
C LYS A 37 12.36 -1.70 -11.14
N ASN A 38 12.78 -2.68 -11.94
CA ASN A 38 12.59 -4.13 -11.72
C ASN A 38 11.12 -4.58 -11.77
N LEU A 39 10.45 -4.37 -12.90
CA LEU A 39 9.07 -4.78 -13.12
C LEU A 39 8.97 -5.74 -14.31
N ASP A 40 8.94 -7.04 -14.05
CA ASP A 40 8.85 -8.07 -15.09
C ASP A 40 7.41 -8.52 -15.37
N LEU A 41 6.47 -8.26 -14.45
CA LEU A 41 5.09 -8.74 -14.56
C LEU A 41 4.12 -7.67 -15.09
N PRO A 42 3.20 -8.04 -16.02
CA PRO A 42 2.24 -7.10 -16.59
C PRO A 42 1.10 -6.77 -15.62
N CYS A 43 0.82 -5.48 -15.40
CA CYS A 43 -0.31 -5.08 -14.54
C CYS A 43 -1.69 -5.47 -15.09
N ALA A 44 -1.82 -5.73 -16.40
CA ALA A 44 -3.08 -6.17 -17.01
C ALA A 44 -3.62 -7.50 -16.46
N LYS A 45 -2.75 -8.31 -15.83
CA LYS A 45 -3.10 -9.59 -15.20
C LYS A 45 -2.99 -9.54 -13.66
N PHE A 46 -2.82 -8.34 -13.10
CA PHE A 46 -2.67 -8.17 -11.67
C PHE A 46 -3.92 -8.65 -10.94
N ASN A 47 -3.74 -9.53 -9.97
CA ASN A 47 -4.82 -10.16 -9.20
C ASN A 47 -4.53 -10.17 -7.68
N GLY A 48 -3.49 -9.46 -7.23
CA GLY A 48 -3.05 -9.46 -5.83
C GLY A 48 -2.41 -10.77 -5.33
N SER A 49 -2.09 -11.71 -6.22
CA SER A 49 -1.42 -12.97 -5.86
C SER A 49 0.02 -12.74 -5.38
N SER A 50 0.63 -13.79 -4.83
CA SER A 50 2.01 -13.76 -4.36
C SER A 50 3.04 -13.54 -5.47
N GLU A 51 2.73 -13.82 -6.74
CA GLU A 51 3.67 -13.65 -7.84
C GLU A 51 4.01 -12.16 -8.06
N TYR A 52 3.09 -11.26 -7.74
CA TYR A 52 3.28 -9.82 -7.83
C TYR A 52 3.92 -9.23 -6.57
N LYS A 53 4.16 -10.01 -5.51
CA LYS A 53 4.75 -9.50 -4.27
C LYS A 53 6.25 -9.37 -4.45
N GLN A 54 6.79 -8.22 -4.08
CA GLN A 54 8.21 -7.95 -4.09
C GLN A 54 8.61 -7.35 -2.75
N THR A 55 9.67 -7.89 -2.16
CA THR A 55 10.33 -7.27 -1.03
C THR A 55 11.05 -6.01 -1.50
N CYS A 56 10.79 -4.91 -0.81
CA CYS A 56 11.38 -3.63 -1.16
C CYS A 56 12.87 -3.61 -0.81
N PRO A 57 13.72 -3.00 -1.67
CA PRO A 57 15.13 -2.80 -1.35
C PRO A 57 15.31 -1.95 -0.09
N GLU A 58 16.49 -2.00 0.52
CA GLU A 58 16.84 -1.11 1.63
C GLU A 58 16.68 0.36 1.24
N GLY A 59 16.15 1.17 2.15
CA GLY A 59 15.86 2.60 1.92
C GLY A 59 14.53 2.88 1.22
N PHE A 60 13.73 1.85 0.90
CA PHE A 60 12.37 1.99 0.37
C PHE A 60 11.36 1.72 1.47
N PHE A 61 10.57 2.73 1.84
CA PHE A 61 9.66 2.70 3.00
C PHE A 61 8.18 2.83 2.62
N GLY A 62 7.87 2.88 1.33
CA GLY A 62 6.50 3.01 0.84
C GLY A 62 6.24 2.21 -0.42
N CYS A 63 4.97 1.96 -0.69
CA CYS A 63 4.47 1.45 -1.94
C CYS A 63 3.83 2.57 -2.75
N VAL A 64 3.87 2.45 -4.06
CA VAL A 64 3.18 3.32 -5.01
C VAL A 64 2.27 2.52 -5.92
N LYS A 65 1.15 3.13 -6.30
CA LYS A 65 0.34 2.77 -7.46
C LYS A 65 0.26 4.01 -8.34
N ILE A 66 0.67 3.88 -9.60
CA ILE A 66 0.59 4.92 -10.60
C ILE A 66 -0.51 4.53 -11.57
N THR A 67 -1.44 5.44 -11.85
CA THR A 67 -2.51 5.22 -12.84
C THR A 67 -2.46 6.36 -13.85
N ASP A 68 -2.36 6.02 -15.12
CA ASP A 68 -2.31 7.02 -16.19
C ASP A 68 -3.60 7.86 -16.19
N PRO A 69 -3.50 9.20 -16.17
CA PRO A 69 -4.67 10.07 -16.12
C PRO A 69 -5.50 10.02 -17.42
N GLU A 70 -4.90 9.62 -18.54
CA GLU A 70 -5.58 9.49 -19.84
C GLU A 70 -6.09 8.06 -20.06
N ASP A 71 -5.51 7.05 -19.39
CA ASP A 71 -5.89 5.64 -19.50
C ASP A 71 -5.84 4.92 -18.14
N SER A 72 -7.00 4.84 -17.47
CA SER A 72 -7.13 4.16 -16.18
C SER A 72 -6.69 2.67 -16.15
N THR A 73 -6.51 2.04 -17.32
CA THR A 73 -6.02 0.66 -17.44
C THR A 73 -4.49 0.57 -17.51
N ASN A 74 -3.82 1.69 -17.81
CA ASN A 74 -2.37 1.82 -17.81
C ASN A 74 -1.87 2.11 -16.38
N VAL A 75 -1.50 1.05 -15.66
CA VAL A 75 -1.14 1.10 -14.24
C VAL A 75 0.29 0.60 -14.03
N ALA A 76 0.97 1.14 -13.03
CA ALA A 76 2.21 0.58 -12.49
C ALA A 76 2.15 0.52 -10.97
N ARG A 77 2.85 -0.44 -10.38
CA ARG A 77 2.92 -0.64 -8.92
C ARG A 77 4.36 -0.95 -8.53
N GLY A 78 4.79 -0.52 -7.35
CA GLY A 78 6.12 -0.87 -6.83
C GLY A 78 6.48 -0.18 -5.53
N CYS A 79 7.76 -0.22 -5.17
CA CYS A 79 8.32 0.41 -3.97
C CYS A 79 8.80 1.84 -4.25
N VAL A 80 8.74 2.71 -3.24
CA VAL A 80 9.31 4.07 -3.26
C VAL A 80 10.09 4.40 -1.98
N GLN A 81 11.05 5.33 -2.08
CA GLN A 81 11.85 5.81 -0.95
C GLN A 81 11.09 6.80 -0.08
N GLU A 82 10.46 7.78 -0.72
CA GLU A 82 9.63 8.79 -0.06
C GLU A 82 8.19 8.66 -0.57
N ALA A 83 7.25 8.71 0.36
CA ALA A 83 5.83 8.58 0.09
C ALA A 83 5.10 9.74 0.79
N GLU A 84 4.63 10.72 0.01
CA GLU A 84 3.54 11.57 0.48
C GLU A 84 2.28 10.72 0.54
N MET A 85 1.93 10.31 1.76
CA MET A 85 0.88 9.32 2.00
C MET A 85 -0.48 9.73 1.39
N GLY A 86 -1.12 8.79 0.72
CA GLY A 86 -2.44 8.96 0.11
C GLY A 86 -2.40 9.19 -1.40
N CYS A 87 -3.56 9.55 -1.94
CA CYS A 87 -3.73 9.94 -3.34
C CYS A 87 -4.12 11.42 -3.36
N LYS A 88 -3.36 12.24 -4.07
CA LYS A 88 -3.71 13.65 -4.26
C LYS A 88 -4.65 13.77 -5.47
N GLU A 89 -5.62 14.68 -5.39
CA GLU A 89 -6.53 14.93 -6.51
C GLU A 89 -5.74 15.44 -7.72
N GLY A 90 -5.94 14.81 -8.89
CA GLY A 90 -5.21 15.13 -10.11
C GLY A 90 -3.78 14.56 -10.19
N ASP A 91 -3.29 13.90 -9.15
CA ASP A 91 -1.99 13.22 -9.17
C ASP A 91 -2.18 11.76 -9.62
N PRO A 92 -1.45 11.29 -10.66
CA PRO A 92 -1.50 9.89 -11.06
C PRO A 92 -0.90 8.93 -10.02
N ASN A 93 -0.17 9.45 -9.03
CA ASN A 93 0.53 8.65 -8.03
C ASN A 93 -0.25 8.57 -6.70
N CYS A 94 -0.39 7.35 -6.20
CA CYS A 94 -0.97 7.03 -4.90
C CYS A 94 0.06 6.29 -4.04
N TYR A 95 0.33 6.78 -2.84
CA TYR A 95 1.35 6.24 -1.95
C TYR A 95 0.78 5.68 -0.65
N CYS A 96 1.47 4.69 -0.08
CA CYS A 96 1.13 4.10 1.21
C CYS A 96 2.34 3.42 1.86
N ALA A 97 2.34 3.25 3.19
CA ALA A 97 3.49 2.77 3.98
C ALA A 97 3.17 1.51 4.80
N VAL A 98 2.22 0.71 4.32
CA VAL A 98 1.85 -0.58 4.95
C VAL A 98 2.15 -1.70 3.96
N ASP A 99 2.56 -2.86 4.45
CA ASP A 99 2.85 -4.00 3.58
C ASP A 99 1.69 -4.29 2.62
N LEU A 100 2.04 -4.44 1.33
CA LEU A 100 1.13 -4.81 0.24
C LEU A 100 -0.08 -3.87 0.08
N CYS A 101 0.01 -2.66 0.60
CA CYS A 101 -1.06 -1.68 0.60
C CYS A 101 -1.48 -1.25 -0.82
N ASN A 102 -0.55 -1.23 -1.75
CA ASN A 102 -0.80 -0.91 -3.14
C ASN A 102 -1.45 -2.08 -3.91
N GLY A 103 -2.25 -2.94 -3.27
CA GLY A 103 -2.94 -4.07 -3.91
C GLY A 103 -4.34 -3.77 -4.43
N SER A 104 -4.90 -2.61 -4.07
CA SER A 104 -6.28 -2.26 -4.44
C SER A 104 -6.47 -2.10 -5.95
N GLU A 105 -7.55 -2.68 -6.47
CA GLU A 105 -8.00 -2.48 -7.85
C GLU A 105 -8.51 -1.05 -8.05
N ARG A 106 -9.31 -0.54 -7.10
CA ARG A 106 -9.82 0.83 -7.08
C ARG A 106 -8.84 1.76 -6.36
N GLY A 107 -8.49 2.88 -6.99
CA GLY A 107 -7.65 3.93 -6.38
C GLY A 107 -8.10 4.22 -4.95
N TRP A 108 -7.13 4.34 -4.04
CA TRP A 108 -7.39 4.61 -2.63
C TRP A 108 -8.03 5.99 -2.49
N PRO A 109 -9.29 6.08 -2.03
CA PRO A 109 -9.55 6.19 -0.60
C PRO A 109 -10.80 5.42 -0.12
N SER A 110 -11.32 4.47 -0.91
CA SER A 110 -12.66 3.92 -0.66
C SER A 110 -12.81 3.06 0.61
N ALA A 111 -11.72 2.60 1.23
CA ALA A 111 -11.79 1.79 2.45
C ALA A 111 -12.09 2.64 3.71
N ALA A 112 -11.62 3.88 3.76
CA ALA A 112 -11.87 4.77 4.91
C ALA A 112 -13.34 5.25 4.97
N LEU A 113 -13.98 5.41 3.81
CA LEU A 113 -15.40 5.78 3.74
C LEU A 113 -16.33 4.64 4.21
N LEU A 114 -15.96 3.37 3.99
CA LEU A 114 -16.76 2.23 4.44
C LEU A 114 -16.71 2.03 5.96
N LEU A 115 -15.57 2.28 6.60
CA LEU A 115 -15.44 2.23 8.07
C LEU A 115 -16.31 3.29 8.77
N SER A 116 -16.42 4.47 8.19
CA SER A 116 -17.23 5.58 8.75
C SER A 116 -18.73 5.28 8.73
N ALA A 117 -19.21 4.62 7.66
CA ALA A 117 -20.62 4.24 7.54
C ALA A 117 -21.03 3.15 8.54
N VAL A 118 -20.13 2.20 8.85
CA VAL A 118 -20.40 1.13 9.83
C VAL A 118 -20.48 1.70 11.25
N ILE A 119 -19.63 2.66 11.61
CA ILE A 119 -19.68 3.31 12.94
C ILE A 119 -20.93 4.18 13.08
N ALA A 120 -21.31 4.92 12.04
CA ALA A 120 -22.54 5.72 12.06
C ALA A 120 -23.81 4.85 12.17
N ALA A 121 -23.85 3.70 11.49
CA ALA A 121 -24.95 2.75 11.61
C ALA A 121 -25.03 2.08 13.00
N LEU A 122 -23.89 1.86 13.67
CA LEU A 122 -23.84 1.30 15.02
C LEU A 122 -24.23 2.30 16.11
N LEU A 123 -24.01 3.60 15.89
CA LEU A 123 -24.32 4.66 16.86
C LEU A 123 -25.69 5.33 16.64
N GLY A 124 -26.25 5.27 15.42
CA GLY A 124 -27.53 5.91 15.08
C GLY A 124 -28.77 4.99 15.14
N GLY A 125 -28.62 3.73 15.54
CA GLY A 125 -29.69 2.72 15.57
C GLY A 125 -30.44 2.58 16.91
N ARG A 126 -30.59 3.66 17.69
CA ARG A 126 -31.41 3.68 18.92
C ARG A 126 -32.50 4.73 18.85
#